data_AF-A0A7S3AF11-F1
#
_entry.id   AF-A0A7S3AF11-F1
#
_cell.length_a   1.000
_cell.length_b   1.000
_cell.length_c   1.000
_cell.angle_alpha   90.00
_cell.angle_beta   90.00
_cell.angle_gamma   90.00
#
_symmetry.space_group_name_H-M   'P 1'
#
loop_
_entity.id
_entity.type
_entity.pdbx_description
1 polymer ?
#
loop_
_entity_poly.entity_id
_entity_poly.type
_entity_poly.pdbx_seq_one_letter_code
_entity_poly.pdbx_strand_id
1 'polypeptide(L)'
;VTSSVSKLVSGTQLPFEQGEEITSFAGKTPWRMYSGKKDGEPVSLFIYDMKTKKSDRELSTVRNALKRLRTMKHPYLLRCIDAGEVNNEKGTGTIYLVTEPVQP
;
A
#
# COMPACT_ATOMS: atom_id res chain seq x y z
N VAL A 1 -4.17 -5.77 -26.25
CA VAL A 1 -4.22 -5.89 -24.77
C VAL A 1 -3.00 -5.16 -24.23
N THR A 2 -3.12 -3.88 -23.94
CA THR A 2 -2.01 -2.99 -23.59
C THR A 2 -2.00 -2.77 -22.08
N SER A 3 -1.23 -3.58 -21.33
CA SER A 3 -0.93 -3.24 -19.94
C SER A 3 0.17 -2.18 -19.92
N SER A 4 -0.23 -0.94 -19.65
CA SER A 4 0.68 0.18 -19.38
C SER A 4 1.45 -0.11 -18.10
N VAL A 5 2.69 -0.60 -18.25
CA VAL A 5 3.68 -0.61 -17.17
C VAL A 5 4.10 0.83 -16.93
N SER A 6 3.68 1.45 -15.83
CA SER A 6 4.40 2.55 -15.14
C SER A 6 3.58 3.18 -14.01
N LYS A 7 4.06 3.06 -12.76
CA LYS A 7 4.47 4.26 -12.02
C LYS A 7 5.44 3.90 -10.89
N LEU A 8 6.70 4.20 -11.21
CA LEU A 8 7.84 4.29 -10.32
C LEU A 8 7.48 5.16 -9.10
N VAL A 9 7.36 4.56 -7.91
CA VAL A 9 7.60 5.30 -6.66
C VAL A 9 9.10 5.54 -6.61
N SER A 10 9.53 6.66 -7.18
CA SER A 10 10.87 7.25 -7.05
C SER A 10 12.02 6.23 -6.91
N GLY A 11 12.34 5.50 -7.98
CA GLY A 11 13.60 4.76 -8.12
C GLY A 11 13.73 3.42 -7.38
N THR A 12 12.72 2.96 -6.64
CA THR A 12 12.76 1.66 -5.95
C THR A 12 11.85 0.66 -6.67
N GLN A 13 12.39 -0.49 -7.09
CA GLN A 13 11.58 -1.62 -7.57
C GLN A 13 10.82 -2.20 -6.37
N LEU A 14 9.49 -2.00 -6.35
CA LEU A 14 8.62 -2.65 -5.39
C LEU A 14 8.46 -4.13 -5.77
N PRO A 15 8.34 -5.05 -4.81
CA PRO A 15 8.21 -6.50 -5.09
C PRO A 15 6.82 -6.90 -5.60
N PHE A 16 6.08 -5.95 -6.19
CA PHE A 16 4.72 -6.13 -6.68
C PHE A 16 4.44 -5.16 -7.85
N GLU A 17 3.55 -5.59 -8.73
CA GLU A 17 3.00 -4.80 -9.83
C GLU A 17 1.79 -4.01 -9.33
N GLN A 18 1.82 -2.68 -9.47
CA GLN A 18 0.69 -1.81 -9.16
C GLN A 18 -0.21 -1.65 -10.39
N GLY A 19 -1.50 -1.90 -10.21
CA GLY A 19 -2.56 -1.72 -11.19
C GLY A 19 -3.37 -0.43 -10.98
N GLU A 20 -4.66 -0.50 -11.33
CA GLU A 20 -5.59 0.64 -11.26
C GLU A 20 -5.97 0.99 -9.81
N GLU A 21 -6.21 2.29 -9.57
CA GLU A 21 -6.71 2.81 -8.30
C GLU A 21 -8.20 2.49 -8.10
N ILE A 22 -8.55 2.00 -6.91
CA ILE A 22 -9.93 1.72 -6.54
C ILE A 22 -10.54 2.99 -5.94
N THR A 23 -11.16 3.80 -6.79
CA THR A 23 -11.69 5.13 -6.44
C THR A 23 -12.81 5.09 -5.40
N SER A 24 -13.55 3.98 -5.28
CA SER A 24 -14.59 3.79 -4.24
C SER A 24 -14.04 3.74 -2.80
N PHE A 25 -12.73 3.48 -2.66
CA PHE A 25 -12.02 3.49 -1.39
C PHE A 25 -11.39 4.86 -1.06
N ALA A 26 -11.17 5.69 -2.07
CA ALA A 26 -10.47 6.96 -1.92
C ALA A 26 -11.24 7.92 -0.98
N GLY A 27 -10.50 8.69 -0.17
CA GLY A 27 -11.04 9.75 0.68
C GLY A 27 -11.61 9.30 2.03
N LYS A 28 -11.82 8.00 2.27
CA LYS A 28 -12.31 7.47 3.56
C LYS A 28 -11.20 7.27 4.60
N THR A 29 -9.99 6.96 4.15
CA THR A 29 -8.83 6.68 5.00
C THR A 29 -7.59 7.37 4.41
N PRO A 30 -6.48 7.52 5.16
CA PRO A 30 -5.23 8.01 4.58
C PRO A 30 -4.64 7.08 3.51
N TRP A 31 -5.09 5.82 3.43
CA TRP A 31 -4.63 4.85 2.45
C TRP A 31 -5.36 5.03 1.12
N ARG A 32 -4.62 4.89 0.02
CA ARG A 32 -5.17 4.66 -1.31
C ARG A 32 -5.05 3.19 -1.64
N MET A 33 -6.06 2.64 -2.29
CA MET A 33 -6.11 1.23 -2.63
C MET A 33 -5.95 1.05 -4.14
N TYR A 34 -5.13 0.09 -4.52
CA TYR A 34 -4.88 -0.29 -5.90
C TYR A 34 -5.06 -1.80 -6.06
N SER A 35 -5.51 -2.21 -7.23
CA SER A 35 -5.29 -3.59 -7.69
C SER A 35 -3.80 -3.84 -7.90
N GLY A 36 -3.34 -5.07 -7.78
CA GLY A 36 -1.95 -5.40 -8.06
C GLY A 36 -1.70 -6.88 -8.27
N LYS A 37 -0.44 -7.22 -8.56
CA LYS A 37 0.04 -8.60 -8.63
C LYS A 37 1.36 -8.77 -7.89
N LYS A 38 1.54 -9.88 -7.20
CA LYS A 38 2.81 -10.27 -6.59
C LYS A 38 3.12 -11.70 -7.03
N ASP A 39 4.26 -11.90 -7.69
CA ASP A 39 4.69 -13.20 -8.22
C ASP A 39 3.63 -13.85 -9.13
N GLY A 40 2.87 -13.04 -9.88
CA GLY A 40 1.79 -13.48 -10.77
C GLY A 40 0.40 -13.62 -10.11
N GLU A 41 0.34 -13.68 -8.78
CA GLU A 41 -0.91 -13.81 -8.02
C GLU A 41 -1.57 -12.44 -7.80
N PRO A 42 -2.91 -12.33 -7.89
CA PRO A 42 -3.62 -11.10 -7.62
C PRO A 42 -3.48 -10.69 -6.14
N VAL A 43 -3.32 -9.39 -5.89
CA VAL A 43 -3.24 -8.80 -4.55
C VAL A 43 -3.94 -7.45 -4.49
N SER A 44 -4.27 -7.00 -3.29
CA SER A 44 -4.71 -5.64 -3.03
C SER A 44 -3.59 -4.85 -2.35
N LEU A 45 -3.29 -3.68 -2.92
CA LEU A 45 -2.22 -2.79 -2.48
C LEU A 45 -2.80 -1.58 -1.79
N PHE A 46 -2.43 -1.37 -0.53
CA PHE A 46 -2.73 -0.14 0.21
C PHE A 46 -1.47 0.70 0.29
N ILE A 47 -1.54 1.93 -0.22
CA ILE A 47 -0.39 2.81 -0.37
C ILE A 47 -0.68 4.14 0.35
N TYR A 48 0.28 4.57 1.14
CA TYR A 48 0.28 5.88 1.80
C TYR A 48 1.51 6.68 1.36
N ASP A 49 1.28 7.81 0.70
CA ASP A 49 2.32 8.73 0.27
C ASP A 49 2.62 9.75 1.39
N MET A 50 3.80 9.65 1.99
CA MET A 50 4.20 10.55 3.07
C MET A 50 4.34 12.00 2.62
N LYS A 51 4.52 12.28 1.32
CA LYS A 51 4.53 13.65 0.80
C LYS A 51 3.18 14.34 0.96
N THR A 52 2.11 13.56 0.98
CA THR A 52 0.74 14.04 1.14
C THR A 52 0.23 13.99 2.58
N LYS A 53 1.11 13.70 3.55
CA LYS A 53 0.73 13.62 4.96
C LYS A 53 0.08 14.91 5.43
N LYS A 54 -1.04 14.81 6.16
CA LYS A 54 -1.71 15.98 6.75
C LYS A 54 -1.09 16.41 8.06
N SER A 55 -0.53 15.47 8.83
CA SER A 55 0.11 15.73 10.12
C SER A 55 1.04 14.59 10.53
N ASP A 56 1.93 14.83 11.50
CA ASP A 56 2.77 13.78 12.07
C ASP A 56 1.96 12.75 12.87
N ARG A 57 0.80 13.15 13.40
CA ARG A 57 -0.15 12.22 14.05
C ARG A 57 -0.71 11.20 13.04
N GLU A 58 -1.07 11.66 11.84
CA GLU A 58 -1.52 10.78 10.75
C GLU A 58 -0.43 9.77 10.38
N LEU A 59 0.81 10.22 10.18
CA LEU A 59 1.94 9.35 9.91
C LEU A 59 2.18 8.32 11.02
N SER A 60 2.09 8.73 12.29
CA SER A 60 2.21 7.80 13.43
C SER A 60 1.09 6.75 13.43
N THR A 61 -0.13 7.14 13.04
CA THR A 61 -1.29 6.27 12.96
C THR A 61 -1.10 5.22 11.86
N VAL A 62 -0.63 5.64 10.67
CA VAL A 62 -0.33 4.76 9.54
C VAL A 62 0.77 3.76 9.91
N ARG A 63 1.86 4.20 10.54
CA ARG A 63 2.94 3.31 11.01
C ARG A 63 2.46 2.31 12.06
N ASN A 64 1.60 2.73 12.98
CA ASN A 64 1.03 1.83 13.98
C ASN A 64 0.07 0.81 13.35
N ALA A 65 -0.74 1.22 12.38
CA ALA A 65 -1.59 0.31 11.62
C ALA A 65 -0.75 -0.74 10.88
N LEU A 66 0.34 -0.34 10.23
CA LEU A 66 1.29 -1.25 9.58
C LEU A 66 1.84 -2.30 10.55
N LYS A 67 2.32 -1.87 11.73
CA LYS A 67 2.86 -2.76 12.76
C LYS A 67 1.83 -3.78 13.23
N ARG A 68 0.58 -3.35 13.46
CA ARG A 68 -0.51 -4.22 13.93
C ARG A 68 -0.97 -5.21 12.85
N LEU A 69 -1.14 -4.76 11.62
CA LEU A 69 -1.63 -5.61 10.52
C LEU A 69 -0.60 -6.69 10.14
N ARG A 70 0.70 -6.40 10.25
CA ARG A 70 1.75 -7.40 10.03
C ARG A 70 1.72 -8.55 11.02
N THR A 71 1.41 -8.27 12.29
CA THR A 71 1.47 -9.25 13.37
C THR A 71 0.15 -9.95 13.64
N MET A 72 -0.98 -9.39 13.19
CA MET A 72 -2.30 -9.99 13.38
C MET A 72 -2.53 -11.16 12.41
N LYS A 73 -2.68 -12.36 12.94
CA LYS A 73 -2.94 -13.60 12.18
C LYS A 73 -4.27 -14.22 12.64
N HIS A 74 -5.37 -13.72 12.10
CA HIS A 74 -6.72 -14.16 12.47
C HIS A 74 -7.54 -14.49 11.22
N PRO A 75 -8.32 -15.59 11.22
CA PRO A 75 -9.04 -16.06 10.02
C PRO A 75 -10.11 -15.09 9.51
N TYR A 76 -10.66 -14.24 10.38
CA TYR A 76 -11.69 -13.24 10.02
C TYR A 76 -11.13 -11.84 9.79
N LEU A 77 -9.81 -11.69 9.66
CA LEU A 77 -9.18 -10.41 9.36
C LEU A 77 -8.44 -10.51 8.02
N LEU A 78 -8.41 -9.38 7.30
CA LEU A 78 -7.72 -9.26 6.03
C LEU A 78 -6.25 -9.64 6.20
N ARG A 79 -5.80 -10.63 5.43
CA ARG A 79 -4.47 -11.18 5.58
C ARG A 79 -3.41 -10.25 4.98
N CYS A 80 -2.49 -9.79 5.82
CA CYS A 80 -1.26 -9.14 5.37
C CYS A 80 -0.30 -10.19 4.78
N ILE A 81 -0.01 -10.04 3.49
CA ILE A 81 0.99 -10.84 2.74
C ILE A 81 2.38 -10.22 2.93
N ASP A 82 2.49 -8.91 2.70
CA ASP A 82 3.73 -8.16 2.81
C ASP A 82 3.43 -6.71 3.21
N ALA A 83 4.40 -6.02 3.80
CA ALA A 83 4.26 -4.62 4.16
C ALA A 83 5.62 -3.99 4.42
N GLY A 84 5.75 -2.70 4.11
CA GLY A 84 7.01 -2.01 4.28
C GLY A 84 6.90 -0.50 4.20
N GLU A 85 8.02 0.14 4.53
CA GLU A 85 8.22 1.58 4.40
C GLU A 85 9.43 1.78 3.48
N VAL A 86 9.22 2.42 2.34
CA VAL A 86 10.28 2.81 1.40
C VAL A 86 10.56 4.28 1.61
N ASN A 87 11.76 4.61 2.05
CA ASN A 87 12.19 5.98 2.26
C ASN A 87 13.19 6.39 1.19
N ASN A 88 12.99 7.55 0.56
CA ASN A 88 14.01 8.15 -0.29
C ASN A 88 14.94 9.02 0.57
N GLU A 89 16.14 9.30 0.05
CA GLU A 89 17.21 10.07 0.69
C GLU A 89 16.78 11.44 1.24
N LYS A 90 15.71 12.02 0.69
CA LYS A 90 15.14 13.31 1.11
C LYS A 90 14.06 13.21 2.20
N GLY A 91 13.92 12.08 2.88
CA GLY A 91 12.90 11.87 3.92
C GLY A 91 11.46 11.84 3.38
N THR A 92 11.30 11.71 2.07
CA THR A 92 9.99 11.47 1.44
C THR A 92 9.90 9.99 1.10
N GLY A 93 8.87 9.32 1.61
CA GLY A 93 8.71 7.89 1.49
C GLY A 93 7.29 7.45 1.24
N THR A 94 7.12 6.15 1.04
CA THR A 94 5.84 5.50 0.82
C THR A 94 5.72 4.34 1.80
N ILE A 95 4.60 4.27 2.50
CA ILE A 95 4.25 3.09 3.29
C ILE A 95 3.30 2.25 2.45
N TYR A 96 3.59 0.95 2.34
CA TYR A 96 2.75 0.03 1.59
C TYR A 96 2.34 -1.18 2.43
N LEU A 97 1.17 -1.71 2.12
CA LEU A 97 0.63 -2.96 2.64
C LEU A 97 0.07 -3.77 1.47
N VAL A 98 0.52 -5.01 1.36
CA VAL A 98 0.08 -6.00 0.37
C VAL A 98 -0.79 -7.02 1.08
N THR A 99 -1.98 -7.24 0.55
CA THR A 99 -2.99 -8.13 1.12
C THR A 99 -3.55 -9.08 0.09
N GLU A 100 -4.30 -10.07 0.54
CA GLU A 100 -5.15 -10.86 -0.37
C GLU A 100 -6.11 -9.95 -1.15
N PRO A 101 -6.53 -10.35 -2.36
CA PRO A 101 -7.48 -9.57 -3.16
C PRO A 101 -8.76 -9.27 -2.39
N VAL A 102 -9.13 -8.00 -2.31
CA VAL A 102 -10.35 -7.53 -1.65
C VAL A 102 -10.98 -6.38 -2.43
N GLN A 103 -12.30 -6.22 -2.28
CA GLN A 103 -13.07 -5.11 -2.79
C GLN A 103 -13.76 -4.36 -1.63
N PRO A 104 -13.77 -3.01 -1.64
CA PRO A 104 -14.39 -2.18 -0.59
C PRO A 104 -15.90 -2.26 -0.48
#